data_AF-A0A7L4QN13-F1
#
_entry.id   AF-A0A7L4QN13-F1
#
_cell.length_a   1.000
_cell.length_b   1.000
_cell.length_c   1.000
_cell.angle_alpha   90.00
_cell.angle_beta   90.00
_cell.angle_gamma   90.00
#
_symmetry.space_group_name_H-M   'P 1'
#
loop_
_entity.id
_entity.type
_entity.pdbx_description
1 polymer ?
#
loop_
_entity_poly.entity_id
_entity_poly.type
_entity_poly.pdbx_seq_one_letter_code
_entity_poly.pdbx_strand_id
1 'polypeptide(L)'
;ASISRKTFKGKRIYEFSLDHTKRSIFGPDSEPAEVGFDSAIEKEFYQLSFNDWTVRREPAVLKAGEYAFIPDFSLERNGARIYVEIVGFWTPEYLKHKIQKFNQLKEKESMILLVNRTLACTGTEFQSDNLIFYDRKIPYLDIIKILRRYEEEQQAEDIAKLKDKEISLGSDTGVVNLDEVADRYGVSLEALKEVIRDKNMPDYSLVCDQLVSIEVLGAIRAELAGVTKHGDAVQIFKNHGVDAHSVALSLLGYKVKWTGLDPENAEIVEDAT
;
A
#
# COMPACT_ATOMS: atom_id res chain seq x y z
N ALA A 1 37.25 -13.14 10.13
CA ALA A 1 37.58 -11.78 9.67
C ALA A 1 39.02 -11.73 9.20
N SER A 2 39.34 -10.91 8.20
CA SER A 2 40.71 -10.76 7.71
C SER A 2 41.26 -9.40 8.10
N ILE A 3 42.39 -9.36 8.79
CA ILE A 3 43.02 -8.14 9.30
C ILE A 3 44.21 -7.82 8.42
N SER A 4 44.16 -6.69 7.71
CA SER A 4 45.31 -6.22 6.95
C SER A 4 46.19 -5.31 7.79
N ARG A 5 47.48 -5.64 7.91
CA ARG A 5 48.46 -4.83 8.63
C ARG A 5 49.65 -4.51 7.74
N LYS A 6 50.01 -3.23 7.67
CA LYS A 6 51.26 -2.78 7.04
C LYS A 6 52.41 -3.07 7.98
N THR A 7 53.40 -3.82 7.51
CA THR A 7 54.61 -4.17 8.25
C THR A 7 55.84 -3.59 7.53
N PHE A 8 57.00 -3.60 8.19
CA PHE A 8 58.28 -3.22 7.56
C PHE A 8 58.63 -4.06 6.32
N LYS A 9 58.01 -5.25 6.16
CA LYS A 9 58.18 -6.15 5.00
C LYS A 9 57.02 -6.05 3.99
N GLY A 10 56.15 -5.04 4.11
CA GLY A 10 54.98 -4.84 3.23
C GLY A 10 53.64 -5.16 3.89
N LYS A 11 52.57 -5.15 3.09
CA LYS A 11 51.19 -5.42 3.53
C LYS A 11 51.04 -6.93 3.77
N ARG A 12 50.62 -7.32 4.97
CA ARG A 12 50.27 -8.70 5.33
C ARG A 12 48.79 -8.80 5.66
N ILE A 13 48.17 -9.92 5.32
CA ILE A 13 46.80 -10.26 5.68
C ILE A 13 46.90 -11.38 6.72
N TYR A 14 46.25 -11.18 7.86
CA TYR A 14 46.12 -12.16 8.93
C TYR A 14 44.67 -12.63 8.97
N GLU A 15 44.45 -13.92 9.12
CA GLU A 15 43.12 -14.47 9.34
C GLU A 15 42.83 -14.56 10.83
N PHE A 16 41.70 -13.97 11.22
CA PHE A 16 41.14 -14.10 12.55
C PHE A 16 39.89 -14.96 12.45
N SER A 17 39.93 -16.15 13.05
CA SER A 17 38.79 -17.03 13.19
C SER A 17 38.37 -17.10 14.65
N LEU A 18 37.07 -17.01 14.87
CA LEU A 18 36.43 -17.07 16.18
C LEU A 18 35.11 -17.81 15.98
N ASP A 19 34.78 -18.70 16.90
CA ASP A 19 33.54 -19.46 16.90
C ASP A 19 32.87 -19.40 18.28
N HIS A 20 31.70 -20.01 18.38
CA HIS A 20 30.90 -20.06 19.59
C HIS A 20 31.62 -20.69 20.81
N THR A 21 32.70 -21.47 20.60
CA THR A 21 33.46 -22.10 21.70
C THR A 21 34.25 -21.08 22.52
N LYS A 22 34.45 -19.86 22.00
CA LYS A 22 35.17 -18.77 22.66
C LYS A 22 34.25 -17.78 23.37
N ARG A 23 33.00 -18.17 23.66
CA ARG A 23 32.00 -17.33 24.35
C ARG A 23 32.50 -16.73 25.65
N SER A 24 33.38 -17.43 26.38
CA SER A 24 33.96 -16.95 27.65
C SER A 24 34.82 -15.70 27.54
N ILE A 25 35.22 -15.29 26.33
CA ILE A 25 35.96 -14.05 26.08
C ILE A 25 34.99 -12.84 26.06
N PHE A 26 33.72 -13.07 25.77
CA PHE A 26 32.67 -12.07 25.83
C PHE A 26 32.05 -12.10 27.23
N GLY A 27 31.72 -10.92 27.77
CA GLY A 27 31.11 -10.80 29.09
C GLY A 27 29.74 -11.49 29.19
N PRO A 28 29.02 -11.35 30.33
CA PRO A 28 27.64 -11.81 30.40
C PRO A 28 26.83 -11.20 29.25
N ASP A 29 25.85 -11.98 28.75
CA ASP A 29 25.01 -11.53 27.64
C ASP A 29 24.40 -10.17 28.01
N SER A 30 24.70 -9.14 27.23
CA SER A 30 23.97 -7.88 27.29
C SER A 30 22.55 -8.13 26.83
N GLU A 31 21.57 -7.43 27.40
CA GLU A 31 20.22 -7.41 26.85
C GLU A 31 20.30 -7.12 25.34
N PRO A 32 19.50 -7.82 24.51
CA PRO A 32 19.51 -7.57 23.07
C PRO A 32 19.27 -6.09 22.85
N ALA A 33 20.24 -5.42 22.21
CA ALA A 33 20.08 -4.03 21.82
C ALA A 33 18.77 -3.88 21.05
N GLU A 34 18.00 -2.81 21.30
CA GLU A 34 16.84 -2.51 20.47
C GLU A 34 17.25 -2.57 19.00
N VAL A 35 16.46 -3.28 18.19
CA VAL A 35 16.71 -3.47 16.75
C VAL A 35 16.61 -2.11 16.05
N GLY A 36 17.73 -1.37 16.06
CA GLY A 36 17.85 -0.04 15.48
C GLY A 36 17.75 -0.06 13.95
N PHE A 37 17.75 1.14 13.38
CA PHE A 37 17.95 1.35 11.95
C PHE A 37 19.44 1.55 11.69
N ASP A 38 19.94 1.10 10.54
CA ASP A 38 21.36 1.25 10.18
C ASP A 38 21.66 2.71 9.81
N SER A 39 20.64 3.47 9.42
CA SER A 39 20.75 4.88 9.11
C SER A 39 19.56 5.74 9.56
N ALA A 40 19.80 7.05 9.69
CA ALA A 40 18.74 8.03 9.95
C ALA A 40 17.71 8.10 8.81
N ILE A 41 18.14 7.84 7.57
CA ILE A 41 17.28 7.83 6.38
C ILE A 41 16.34 6.63 6.42
N GLU A 42 16.81 5.43 6.77
CA GLU A 42 15.93 4.27 6.94
C GLU A 42 14.89 4.50 8.03
N LYS A 43 15.31 5.11 9.15
CA LYS A 43 14.37 5.49 10.22
C LYS A 43 13.31 6.47 9.73
N GLU A 44 13.73 7.49 8.98
CA GLU A 44 12.80 8.45 8.36
C GLU A 44 11.84 7.72 7.40
N PHE A 45 12.36 6.84 6.54
CA PHE A 45 11.55 6.08 5.58
C PHE A 45 10.44 5.27 6.27
N TYR A 46 10.81 4.55 7.34
CA TYR A 46 9.86 3.74 8.09
C TYR A 46 8.75 4.56 8.76
N GLN A 47 9.01 5.83 9.06
CA GLN A 47 8.04 6.74 9.67
C GLN A 47 7.12 7.42 8.63
N LEU A 48 7.42 7.30 7.33
CA LEU A 48 6.56 7.84 6.28
C LEU A 48 5.30 7.00 6.12
N SER A 49 4.18 7.68 5.87
CA SER A 49 2.93 7.06 5.44
C SER A 49 2.80 7.18 3.94
N PHE A 50 2.50 6.08 3.26
CA PHE A 50 2.33 6.01 1.81
C PHE A 50 0.87 5.70 1.45
N ASN A 51 -0.07 6.49 1.99
CA ASN A 51 -1.51 6.25 1.90
C ASN A 51 -1.86 4.86 2.45
N ASP A 52 -2.47 3.98 1.64
CA ASP A 52 -2.92 2.65 2.02
C ASP A 52 -1.81 1.59 1.95
N TRP A 53 -0.58 1.97 1.62
CA TRP A 53 0.57 1.06 1.58
C TRP A 53 1.18 0.90 2.97
N THR A 54 1.32 -0.36 3.40
CA THR A 54 1.96 -0.71 4.68
C THR A 54 3.46 -0.91 4.48
N VAL A 55 4.26 -0.22 5.31
CA VAL A 55 5.73 -0.38 5.31
C VAL A 55 6.13 -1.55 6.21
N ARG A 56 6.91 -2.51 5.68
CA ARG A 56 7.52 -3.61 6.43
C ARG A 56 9.05 -3.53 6.31
N ARG A 57 9.77 -3.83 7.39
CA ARG A 57 11.24 -3.93 7.41
C ARG A 57 11.68 -5.34 7.04
N GLU A 58 12.84 -5.43 6.37
CA GLU A 58 13.53 -6.70 6.04
C GLU A 58 12.56 -7.82 5.64
N PRO A 59 11.67 -7.55 4.66
CA PRO A 59 10.43 -8.30 4.49
C PRO A 59 10.65 -9.72 3.95
N ALA A 60 11.75 -9.92 3.22
CA ALA A 60 12.02 -11.16 2.50
C ALA A 60 13.50 -11.32 2.16
N VAL A 61 13.92 -12.58 1.97
CA VAL A 61 15.21 -12.92 1.36
C VAL A 61 14.97 -13.29 -0.09
N LEU A 62 15.44 -12.44 -1.01
CA LEU A 62 15.34 -12.62 -2.46
C LEU A 62 16.57 -13.35 -3.00
N LYS A 63 16.37 -14.13 -4.07
CA LYS A 63 17.45 -14.86 -4.73
C LYS A 63 18.02 -14.04 -5.88
N ALA A 64 19.28 -13.61 -5.74
CA ALA A 64 20.07 -12.93 -6.75
C ALA A 64 21.14 -13.88 -7.32
N GLY A 65 20.76 -14.72 -8.28
CA GLY A 65 21.65 -15.78 -8.78
C GLY A 65 22.03 -16.78 -7.69
N GLU A 66 23.31 -16.83 -7.31
CA GLU A 66 23.83 -17.63 -6.19
C GLU A 66 23.84 -16.89 -4.85
N TYR A 67 23.45 -15.61 -4.84
CA TYR A 67 23.48 -14.75 -3.66
C TYR A 67 22.08 -14.54 -3.08
N ALA A 68 22.03 -14.29 -1.77
CA ALA A 68 20.88 -13.69 -1.13
C ALA A 68 20.92 -12.16 -1.25
N PHE A 69 19.76 -11.57 -1.45
CA PHE A 69 19.53 -10.13 -1.42
C PHE A 69 18.36 -9.86 -0.46
N ILE A 70 18.56 -8.98 0.51
CA ILE A 70 17.56 -8.67 1.53
C ILE A 70 17.24 -7.19 1.35
N PRO A 71 16.05 -6.83 0.84
CA PRO A 71 15.65 -5.44 0.74
C PRO A 71 15.47 -4.81 2.12
N ASP A 72 15.79 -3.52 2.25
CA ASP A 72 15.57 -2.79 3.51
C ASP A 72 14.08 -2.77 3.90
N PHE A 73 13.19 -2.54 2.92
CA PHE A 73 11.75 -2.46 3.15
C PHE A 73 10.90 -3.13 2.06
N SER A 74 9.63 -3.35 2.36
CA SER A 74 8.58 -3.48 1.36
C SER A 74 7.40 -2.55 1.66
N LEU A 75 6.75 -2.12 0.59
CA LEU A 75 5.46 -1.46 0.58
C LEU A 75 4.44 -2.52 0.13
N GLU A 76 3.44 -2.78 0.98
CA GLU A 76 2.42 -3.81 0.75
C GLU A 76 1.01 -3.23 0.72
N ARG A 77 0.21 -3.61 -0.28
CA ARG A 77 -1.21 -3.23 -0.41
C ARG A 77 -1.96 -4.29 -1.21
N ASN A 78 -3.12 -4.74 -0.72
CA ASN A 78 -4.02 -5.66 -1.43
C ASN A 78 -3.33 -6.89 -2.07
N GLY A 79 -2.37 -7.48 -1.36
CA GLY A 79 -1.57 -8.63 -1.87
C GLY A 79 -0.42 -8.25 -2.81
N ALA A 80 -0.38 -7.02 -3.33
CA ALA A 80 0.77 -6.50 -4.05
C ALA A 80 1.90 -6.13 -3.08
N ARG A 81 3.14 -6.35 -3.53
CA ARG A 81 4.36 -6.08 -2.77
C ARG A 81 5.40 -5.43 -3.67
N ILE A 82 5.88 -4.27 -3.26
CA ILE A 82 6.98 -3.54 -3.91
C ILE A 82 8.12 -3.44 -2.91
N TYR A 83 9.31 -3.87 -3.31
CA TYR A 83 10.49 -3.79 -2.47
C TYR A 83 11.13 -2.41 -2.55
N VAL A 84 11.78 -1.97 -1.48
CA VAL A 84 12.53 -0.72 -1.44
C VAL A 84 13.90 -0.99 -0.86
N GLU A 85 14.92 -0.49 -1.55
CA GLU A 85 16.32 -0.61 -1.14
C GLU A 85 16.96 0.78 -1.09
N ILE A 86 17.54 1.13 0.05
CA ILE A 86 18.20 2.40 0.30
C ILE A 86 19.72 2.21 0.20
N VAL A 87 20.32 2.79 -0.83
CA VAL A 87 21.76 2.76 -1.06
C VAL A 87 22.37 4.06 -0.50
N GLY A 88 22.79 4.01 0.77
CA GLY A 88 23.42 5.15 1.47
C GLY A 88 24.91 5.00 1.77
N PHE A 89 25.38 3.79 2.09
CA PHE A 89 26.80 3.52 2.36
C PHE A 89 27.55 3.08 1.10
N TRP A 90 28.80 3.52 0.93
CA TRP A 90 29.60 3.10 -0.21
C TRP A 90 31.10 2.96 0.05
N THR A 91 31.63 1.86 -0.46
CA THR A 91 32.93 1.83 -1.11
C THR A 91 32.70 1.44 -2.58
N PRO A 92 33.62 1.76 -3.51
CA PRO A 92 33.49 1.36 -4.92
C PRO A 92 33.23 -0.15 -5.08
N GLU A 93 33.92 -0.97 -4.29
CA GLU A 93 33.76 -2.43 -4.31
C GLU A 93 32.38 -2.85 -3.81
N TYR A 94 31.94 -2.30 -2.67
CA TYR A 94 30.61 -2.59 -2.13
C TYR A 94 29.51 -2.26 -3.14
N LEU A 95 29.59 -1.07 -3.74
CA LEU A 95 28.60 -0.61 -4.71
C LEU A 95 28.57 -1.51 -5.95
N LYS A 96 29.75 -1.89 -6.48
CA LYS A 96 29.86 -2.83 -7.60
C LYS A 96 29.22 -4.19 -7.29
N HIS A 97 29.47 -4.75 -6.10
CA HIS A 97 28.86 -6.01 -5.68
C HIS A 97 27.34 -5.86 -5.51
N LYS A 98 26.86 -4.74 -4.97
CA LYS A 98 25.43 -4.46 -4.78
C LYS A 98 24.69 -4.37 -6.12
N ILE A 99 25.25 -3.62 -7.07
CA ILE A 99 24.74 -3.53 -8.45
C ILE A 99 24.72 -4.91 -9.12
N GLN A 100 25.78 -5.70 -8.99
CA GLN A 100 25.86 -7.03 -9.58
C GLN A 100 24.77 -7.97 -9.03
N LYS A 101 24.50 -7.92 -7.71
CA LYS A 101 23.42 -8.71 -7.10
C LYS A 101 22.05 -8.21 -7.57
N PHE A 102 21.83 -6.90 -7.54
CA PHE A 102 20.57 -6.30 -7.96
C PHE A 102 20.22 -6.68 -9.41
N ASN A 103 21.17 -6.57 -10.34
CA ASN A 103 20.95 -6.89 -11.75
C ASN A 103 20.66 -8.40 -12.01
N GLN A 104 20.88 -9.26 -11.02
CA GLN A 104 20.54 -10.69 -11.08
C GLN A 104 19.18 -11.02 -10.43
N LEU A 105 18.48 -10.03 -9.87
CA LEU A 105 17.16 -10.22 -9.28
C LEU A 105 16.10 -10.40 -10.37
N LYS A 106 15.15 -11.31 -10.11
CA LYS A 106 13.97 -11.49 -10.96
C LYS A 106 12.93 -10.41 -10.66
N GLU A 107 12.84 -10.01 -9.41
CA GLU A 107 11.89 -9.05 -8.84
C GLU A 107 12.35 -7.59 -9.04
N LYS A 108 13.33 -7.34 -9.92
CA LYS A 108 13.92 -6.02 -10.17
C LYS A 108 12.89 -4.98 -10.64
N GLU A 109 11.85 -5.44 -11.34
CA GLU A 109 10.77 -4.59 -11.82
C GLU A 109 9.96 -4.08 -10.63
N SER A 110 9.61 -4.93 -9.66
CA SER A 110 8.90 -4.57 -8.43
C SER A 110 9.81 -4.04 -7.31
N MET A 111 10.90 -3.33 -7.64
CA MET A 111 11.84 -2.78 -6.66
C MET A 111 12.14 -1.30 -6.92
N ILE A 112 11.98 -0.47 -5.89
CA ILE A 112 12.37 0.94 -5.87
C ILE A 112 13.77 1.06 -5.29
N LEU A 113 14.69 1.66 -6.04
CA LEU A 113 16.05 1.94 -5.59
C LEU A 113 16.18 3.40 -5.20
N LEU A 114 16.44 3.66 -3.92
CA LEU A 114 16.78 4.98 -3.42
C LEU A 114 18.30 5.10 -3.35
N VAL A 115 18.91 5.86 -4.27
CA VAL A 115 20.37 5.96 -4.39
C VAL A 115 20.83 7.34 -3.93
N ASN A 116 21.78 7.40 -2.99
CA ASN A 116 22.31 8.69 -2.54
C ASN A 116 23.09 9.38 -3.68
N ARG A 117 22.84 10.66 -3.94
CA ARG A 117 23.50 11.47 -4.99
C ARG A 117 25.00 11.65 -4.77
N THR A 118 25.46 11.51 -3.53
CA THR A 118 26.87 11.65 -3.19
C THR A 118 27.70 10.41 -3.56
N LEU A 119 27.04 9.34 -4.00
CA LEU A 119 27.70 8.12 -4.46
C LEU A 119 28.37 8.34 -5.82
N ALA A 120 29.55 7.73 -6.00
CA ALA A 120 30.27 7.73 -7.27
C ALA A 120 29.65 6.74 -8.29
N CYS A 121 28.35 6.85 -8.55
CA CYS A 121 27.62 6.10 -9.58
C CYS A 121 26.65 6.99 -10.33
N THR A 122 26.45 6.72 -11.62
CA THR A 122 25.51 7.47 -12.48
C THR A 122 24.08 6.95 -12.38
N GLY A 123 23.86 5.81 -11.72
CA GLY A 123 22.56 5.15 -11.57
C GLY A 123 22.25 4.22 -12.73
N THR A 124 22.76 4.51 -13.93
CA THR A 124 22.63 3.66 -15.13
C THR A 124 23.25 2.28 -14.97
N GLU A 125 24.10 2.08 -13.97
CA GLU A 125 24.65 0.77 -13.64
C GLU A 125 23.60 -0.18 -13.05
N PHE A 126 22.55 0.37 -12.42
CA PHE A 126 21.38 -0.37 -11.98
C PHE A 126 20.41 -0.53 -13.15
N GLN A 127 20.10 -1.78 -13.51
CA GLN A 127 19.11 -2.11 -14.54
C GLN A 127 17.70 -2.05 -13.94
N SER A 128 17.26 -0.86 -13.52
CA SER A 128 15.97 -0.61 -12.89
C SER A 128 15.28 0.60 -13.51
N ASP A 129 13.98 0.47 -13.75
CA ASP A 129 13.12 1.58 -14.19
C ASP A 129 12.63 2.45 -13.02
N ASN A 130 12.86 2.00 -11.78
CA ASN A 130 12.37 2.61 -10.55
C ASN A 130 13.51 3.15 -9.66
N LEU A 131 14.54 3.71 -10.29
CA LEU A 131 15.65 4.35 -9.60
C LEU A 131 15.33 5.81 -9.28
N ILE A 132 15.45 6.19 -8.00
CA ILE A 132 15.30 7.56 -7.54
C ILE A 132 16.55 7.99 -6.78
N PHE A 133 17.08 9.15 -7.15
CA PHE A 133 18.20 9.77 -6.46
C PHE A 133 17.76 10.67 -5.31
N TYR A 134 18.28 10.42 -4.11
CA TYR A 134 18.05 11.24 -2.92
C TYR A 134 19.36 11.88 -2.42
N ASP A 135 19.27 12.93 -1.62
CA ASP A 135 20.44 13.57 -0.99
C ASP A 135 20.41 13.42 0.53
N ARG A 136 19.67 14.29 1.23
CA ARG A 136 19.49 14.31 2.68
C ARG A 136 18.07 13.94 3.09
N LYS A 137 17.13 13.88 2.13
CA LYS A 137 15.72 13.59 2.39
C LYS A 137 15.18 12.61 1.37
N ILE A 138 14.17 11.85 1.79
CA ILE A 138 13.50 10.89 0.92
C ILE A 138 12.58 11.64 -0.07
N PRO A 139 12.69 11.36 -1.38
CA PRO A 139 11.86 11.98 -2.41
C PRO A 139 10.45 11.36 -2.42
N TYR A 140 9.66 11.68 -1.41
CA TYR A 140 8.34 11.11 -1.15
C TYR A 140 7.41 11.16 -2.38
N LEU A 141 7.33 12.30 -3.06
CA LEU A 141 6.45 12.46 -4.23
C LEU A 141 6.82 11.55 -5.39
N ASP A 142 8.10 11.24 -5.59
CA ASP A 142 8.53 10.37 -6.68
C ASP A 142 8.21 8.90 -6.37
N ILE A 143 8.30 8.50 -5.09
CA ILE A 143 7.84 7.19 -4.63
C ILE A 143 6.33 7.06 -4.86
N ILE A 144 5.54 8.05 -4.46
CA ILE A 144 4.08 8.03 -4.67
C ILE A 144 3.72 7.93 -6.16
N LYS A 145 4.44 8.60 -7.06
CA LYS A 145 4.22 8.44 -8.50
C LYS A 145 4.47 7.01 -8.98
N ILE A 146 5.51 6.35 -8.47
CA ILE A 146 5.79 4.95 -8.80
C ILE A 146 4.65 4.06 -8.29
N LEU A 147 4.24 4.21 -7.02
CA LEU A 147 3.15 3.43 -6.44
C LEU A 147 1.85 3.57 -7.22
N ARG A 148 1.50 4.79 -7.65
CA ARG A 148 0.31 5.03 -8.49
C ARG A 148 0.32 4.24 -9.79
N ARG A 149 1.47 4.13 -10.47
CA ARG A 149 1.55 3.31 -11.70
C ARG A 149 1.26 1.84 -11.42
N TYR A 150 1.79 1.30 -10.33
CA TYR A 150 1.48 -0.08 -9.91
C TYR A 150 0.00 -0.25 -9.55
N GLU A 151 -0.62 0.75 -8.91
CA GLU A 151 -2.05 0.73 -8.61
C GLU A 151 -2.90 0.70 -9.88
N GLU A 152 -2.55 1.52 -10.88
CA GLU A 152 -3.22 1.58 -12.18
C GLU A 152 -3.06 0.27 -12.97
N GLU A 153 -1.85 -0.31 -12.98
CA GLU A 153 -1.57 -1.61 -13.60
C GLU A 153 -2.38 -2.73 -12.93
N GLN A 154 -2.38 -2.79 -11.59
CA GLN A 154 -3.14 -3.80 -10.85
C GLN A 154 -4.64 -3.66 -11.08
N GLN A 155 -5.17 -2.43 -11.10
CA GLN A 155 -6.57 -2.17 -11.39
C GLN A 155 -6.94 -2.63 -12.81
N ALA A 156 -6.10 -2.34 -13.81
CA ALA A 156 -6.33 -2.79 -15.18
C ALA A 156 -6.36 -4.32 -15.30
N GLU A 157 -5.45 -5.02 -14.61
CA GLU A 157 -5.45 -6.48 -14.54
C GLU A 157 -6.71 -7.03 -13.88
N ASP A 158 -7.13 -6.43 -12.76
CA ASP A 158 -8.32 -6.84 -12.02
C ASP A 158 -9.61 -6.65 -12.84
N ILE A 159 -9.73 -5.53 -13.55
CA ILE A 159 -10.82 -5.28 -14.49
C ILE A 159 -10.81 -6.35 -15.59
N ALA A 160 -9.64 -6.67 -16.16
CA ALA A 160 -9.53 -7.70 -17.19
C ALA A 160 -9.96 -9.09 -16.67
N LYS A 161 -9.64 -9.45 -15.42
CA LYS A 161 -10.10 -10.70 -14.79
C LYS A 161 -11.63 -10.78 -14.65
N LEU A 162 -12.31 -9.64 -14.53
CA LEU A 162 -13.75 -9.54 -14.31
C LEU A 162 -14.57 -9.39 -15.59
N LYS A 163 -13.99 -8.86 -16.68
CA LYS A 163 -14.73 -8.55 -17.93
C LYS A 163 -15.48 -9.75 -18.50
N ASP A 164 -14.85 -10.93 -18.49
CA ASP A 164 -15.43 -12.16 -19.05
C ASP A 164 -16.21 -13.00 -18.02
N LYS A 165 -16.33 -12.52 -16.78
CA LYS A 165 -17.02 -13.26 -15.70
C LYS A 165 -18.41 -12.70 -15.43
N GLU A 166 -19.35 -13.60 -15.18
CA GLU A 166 -20.63 -13.25 -14.59
C GLU A 166 -20.42 -12.98 -13.09
N ILE A 167 -20.72 -11.76 -12.65
CA ILE A 167 -20.51 -11.32 -11.27
C ILE A 167 -21.77 -11.70 -10.49
N SER A 168 -21.63 -12.67 -9.59
CA SER A 168 -22.69 -13.06 -8.69
C SER A 168 -22.68 -12.13 -7.47
N LEU A 169 -23.65 -11.23 -7.41
CA LEU A 169 -23.81 -10.29 -6.30
C LEU A 169 -24.27 -10.98 -5.00
N GLY A 170 -24.99 -12.10 -5.11
CA GLY A 170 -25.26 -12.99 -3.98
C GLY A 170 -26.17 -12.43 -2.87
N SER A 171 -26.95 -11.36 -3.10
CA SER A 171 -27.88 -10.85 -2.09
C SER A 171 -29.34 -11.21 -2.40
N ASP A 172 -30.00 -11.88 -1.45
CA ASP A 172 -31.46 -12.00 -1.41
C ASP A 172 -32.13 -10.75 -0.79
N THR A 173 -31.35 -9.89 -0.14
CA THR A 173 -31.83 -8.71 0.61
C THR A 173 -31.90 -7.42 -0.21
N GLY A 174 -31.40 -7.43 -1.45
CA GLY A 174 -31.35 -6.24 -2.31
C GLY A 174 -30.31 -5.20 -1.90
N VAL A 175 -29.43 -5.48 -0.93
CA VAL A 175 -28.25 -4.67 -0.58
C VAL A 175 -27.01 -5.55 -0.59
N VAL A 176 -26.02 -5.16 -1.38
CA VAL A 176 -24.79 -5.93 -1.61
C VAL A 176 -23.60 -5.10 -1.17
N ASN A 177 -22.78 -5.64 -0.27
CA ASN A 177 -21.49 -5.06 0.08
C ASN A 177 -20.45 -5.45 -0.99
N LEU A 178 -19.87 -4.46 -1.67
CA LEU A 178 -18.92 -4.71 -2.75
C LEU A 178 -17.55 -5.18 -2.26
N ASP A 179 -17.16 -4.90 -1.01
CA ASP A 179 -15.92 -5.42 -0.44
C ASP A 179 -15.93 -6.95 -0.40
N GLU A 180 -17.03 -7.54 0.07
CA GLU A 180 -17.20 -9.00 0.13
C GLU A 180 -17.18 -9.64 -1.27
N VAL A 181 -17.75 -8.94 -2.26
CA VAL A 181 -17.73 -9.39 -3.65
C VAL A 181 -16.31 -9.28 -4.21
N ALA A 182 -15.60 -8.17 -3.96
CA ALA A 182 -14.23 -7.94 -4.41
C ALA A 182 -13.29 -9.03 -3.84
N ASP A 183 -13.41 -9.34 -2.56
CA ASP A 183 -12.65 -10.40 -1.89
C ASP A 183 -12.91 -11.78 -2.51
N ARG A 184 -14.17 -12.11 -2.82
CA ARG A 184 -14.53 -13.39 -3.45
C ARG A 184 -13.88 -13.57 -4.82
N TYR A 185 -13.73 -12.49 -5.57
CA TYR A 185 -13.10 -12.50 -6.89
C TYR A 185 -11.58 -12.21 -6.84
N GLY A 186 -11.03 -11.87 -5.68
CA GLY A 186 -9.61 -11.56 -5.49
C GLY A 186 -9.16 -10.34 -6.28
N VAL A 187 -9.99 -9.28 -6.28
CA VAL A 187 -9.79 -8.05 -7.04
C VAL A 187 -9.95 -6.83 -6.14
N SER A 188 -9.42 -5.69 -6.57
CA SER A 188 -9.66 -4.42 -5.87
C SER A 188 -11.13 -3.95 -5.98
N LEU A 189 -11.60 -3.31 -4.91
CA LEU A 189 -12.94 -2.68 -4.85
C LEU A 189 -13.17 -1.70 -6.00
N GLU A 190 -12.17 -0.86 -6.30
CA GLU A 190 -12.26 0.14 -7.36
C GLU A 190 -12.40 -0.49 -8.75
N ALA A 191 -11.67 -1.57 -9.04
CA ALA A 191 -11.83 -2.33 -10.27
C ALA A 191 -13.23 -2.92 -10.40
N LEU A 192 -13.77 -3.49 -9.31
CA LEU A 192 -15.12 -4.03 -9.28
C LEU A 192 -16.18 -2.95 -9.54
N LYS A 193 -16.07 -1.79 -8.88
CA LYS A 193 -16.97 -0.64 -9.10
C LYS A 193 -16.93 -0.13 -10.54
N GLU A 194 -15.76 -0.14 -11.18
CA GLU A 194 -15.63 0.26 -12.58
C GLU A 194 -16.35 -0.72 -13.51
N VAL A 195 -16.16 -2.03 -13.32
CA VAL A 195 -16.86 -3.06 -14.11
C VAL A 195 -18.37 -3.01 -13.90
N ILE A 196 -18.84 -2.81 -12.68
CA ILE A 196 -20.27 -2.68 -12.37
C ILE A 196 -20.87 -1.45 -13.08
N ARG A 197 -20.16 -0.31 -13.07
CA ARG A 197 -20.57 0.91 -13.79
C ARG A 197 -20.67 0.67 -15.29
N ASP A 198 -19.71 -0.05 -15.88
CA ASP A 198 -19.69 -0.37 -17.31
C ASP A 198 -20.83 -1.35 -17.71
N LYS A 199 -21.12 -2.34 -16.86
CA LYS A 199 -22.22 -3.31 -17.09
C LYS A 199 -23.62 -2.69 -17.00
N ASN A 200 -23.74 -1.46 -16.49
CA ASN A 200 -24.99 -0.70 -16.39
C ASN A 200 -26.15 -1.54 -15.81
N MET A 201 -26.05 -1.94 -14.55
CA MET A 201 -27.06 -2.75 -13.87
C MET A 201 -28.31 -1.92 -13.55
N PRO A 202 -29.42 -2.05 -14.31
CA PRO A 202 -30.54 -1.11 -14.19
C PRO A 202 -31.34 -1.31 -12.90
N ASP A 203 -31.29 -2.50 -12.29
CA ASP A 203 -32.06 -2.83 -11.08
C ASP A 203 -31.36 -2.39 -9.78
N TYR A 204 -30.15 -1.84 -9.89
CA TYR A 204 -29.32 -1.44 -8.75
C TYR A 204 -28.75 -0.03 -8.93
N SER A 205 -28.45 0.62 -7.82
CA SER A 205 -27.70 1.88 -7.78
C SER A 205 -26.47 1.73 -6.89
N LEU A 206 -25.35 2.28 -7.36
CA LEU A 206 -24.09 2.30 -6.60
C LEU A 206 -24.15 3.41 -5.55
N VAL A 207 -24.11 3.01 -4.27
CA VAL A 207 -24.09 3.90 -3.11
C VAL A 207 -22.77 3.71 -2.38
N CYS A 208 -21.75 4.48 -2.78
CA CYS A 208 -20.37 4.34 -2.31
C CYS A 208 -19.82 2.92 -2.56
N ASP A 209 -19.73 2.10 -1.50
CA ASP A 209 -19.16 0.75 -1.51
C ASP A 209 -20.26 -0.34 -1.50
N GLN A 210 -21.53 0.06 -1.63
CA GLN A 210 -22.67 -0.86 -1.69
C GLN A 210 -23.43 -0.72 -3.01
N LEU A 211 -23.98 -1.83 -3.51
CA LEU A 211 -25.05 -1.80 -4.49
C LEU A 211 -26.39 -1.97 -3.78
N VAL A 212 -27.30 -1.03 -4.00
CA VAL A 212 -28.64 -1.02 -3.41
C VAL A 212 -29.67 -1.16 -4.54
N SER A 213 -30.56 -2.13 -4.41
CA SER A 213 -31.63 -2.36 -5.38
C SER A 213 -32.59 -1.17 -5.43
N ILE A 214 -33.18 -0.94 -6.60
CA ILE A 214 -34.19 0.13 -6.77
C ILE A 214 -35.41 -0.11 -5.87
N GLU A 215 -35.77 -1.36 -5.58
CA GLU A 215 -36.87 -1.71 -4.68
C GLU A 215 -36.60 -1.21 -3.25
N VAL A 216 -35.40 -1.47 -2.72
CA VAL A 216 -34.98 -1.00 -1.40
C VAL A 216 -34.92 0.53 -1.37
N LEU A 217 -34.36 1.18 -2.40
CA LEU A 217 -34.36 2.64 -2.49
C LEU A 217 -35.78 3.23 -2.55
N GLY A 218 -36.71 2.54 -3.21
CA GLY A 218 -38.13 2.91 -3.24
C GLY A 218 -38.79 2.82 -1.88
N ALA A 219 -38.52 1.75 -1.12
CA ALA A 219 -39.01 1.58 0.25
C ALA A 219 -38.46 2.67 1.18
N ILE A 220 -37.15 2.94 1.11
CA ILE A 220 -36.52 4.02 1.89
C ILE A 220 -37.12 5.38 1.52
N ARG A 221 -37.33 5.67 0.24
CA ARG A 221 -37.98 6.93 -0.19
C ARG A 221 -39.37 7.09 0.42
N ALA A 222 -40.17 6.02 0.49
CA ALA A 222 -41.49 6.05 1.09
C ALA A 222 -41.43 6.31 2.61
N GLU A 223 -40.47 5.71 3.31
CA GLU A 223 -40.26 5.91 4.75
C GLU A 223 -39.69 7.30 5.08
N LEU A 224 -38.90 7.89 4.17
CA LEU A 224 -38.37 9.25 4.32
C LEU A 224 -39.42 10.34 4.12
N ALA A 225 -40.59 10.01 3.54
CA ALA A 225 -41.63 10.99 3.29
C ALA A 225 -42.15 11.63 4.59
N GLY A 226 -41.89 12.92 4.77
CA GLY A 226 -42.26 13.67 5.96
C GLY A 226 -41.25 13.63 7.11
N VAL A 227 -40.10 12.96 6.93
CA VAL A 227 -38.98 13.00 7.86
C VAL A 227 -38.20 14.30 7.66
N THR A 228 -37.93 15.02 8.75
CA THR A 228 -37.18 16.29 8.71
C THR A 228 -35.85 16.20 9.44
N LYS A 229 -35.72 15.34 10.46
CA LYS A 229 -34.49 15.17 11.22
C LYS A 229 -33.53 14.24 10.49
N HIS A 230 -32.27 14.67 10.40
CA HIS A 230 -31.21 13.85 9.80
C HIS A 230 -30.97 12.55 10.57
N GLY A 231 -31.01 12.58 11.91
CA GLY A 231 -30.82 11.37 12.74
C GLY A 231 -31.86 10.28 12.48
N ASP A 232 -33.13 10.67 12.32
CA ASP A 232 -34.22 9.74 12.01
C ASP A 232 -34.04 9.14 10.60
N ALA A 233 -33.65 9.96 9.62
CA ALA A 233 -33.33 9.51 8.28
C ALA A 233 -32.16 8.51 8.28
N VAL A 234 -31.10 8.78 9.05
CA VAL A 234 -29.96 7.86 9.21
C VAL A 234 -30.42 6.50 9.75
N GLN A 235 -31.32 6.48 10.73
CA GLN A 235 -31.83 5.22 11.28
C GLN A 235 -32.63 4.40 10.25
N ILE A 236 -33.37 5.04 9.35
CA ILE A 236 -34.10 4.36 8.27
C ILE A 236 -33.12 3.61 7.36
N PHE A 237 -32.07 4.27 6.85
CA PHE A 237 -31.07 3.60 6.02
C PHE A 237 -30.38 2.44 6.74
N LYS A 238 -30.04 2.58 8.03
CA LYS A 238 -29.46 1.49 8.83
C LYS A 238 -30.39 0.28 8.94
N ASN A 239 -31.70 0.50 9.08
CA ASN A 239 -32.68 -0.59 9.14
C ASN A 239 -32.73 -1.38 7.83
N HIS A 240 -32.44 -0.72 6.70
CA HIS A 240 -32.32 -1.33 5.37
C HIS A 240 -30.89 -1.77 5.03
N GLY A 241 -29.93 -1.64 5.94
CA GLY A 241 -28.53 -2.07 5.75
C GLY A 241 -27.68 -1.16 4.85
N VAL A 242 -28.07 0.10 4.66
CA VAL A 242 -27.32 1.08 3.85
C VAL A 242 -26.43 1.96 4.74
N ASP A 243 -25.13 1.89 4.53
CA ASP A 243 -24.12 2.56 5.37
C ASP A 243 -23.77 3.98 4.89
N ALA A 244 -23.83 4.23 3.59
CA ALA A 244 -23.47 5.52 3.00
C ALA A 244 -24.68 6.47 2.89
N HIS A 245 -25.27 6.78 4.05
CA HIS A 245 -26.48 7.61 4.23
C HIS A 245 -26.46 8.92 3.43
N SER A 246 -25.35 9.65 3.44
CA SER A 246 -25.22 10.96 2.79
C SER A 246 -25.30 10.88 1.25
N VAL A 247 -24.67 9.85 0.68
CA VAL A 247 -24.70 9.56 -0.76
C VAL A 247 -26.10 9.08 -1.14
N ALA A 248 -26.70 8.20 -0.32
CA ALA A 248 -28.04 7.68 -0.55
C ALA A 248 -29.11 8.80 -0.50
N LEU A 249 -29.03 9.73 0.46
CA LEU A 249 -29.89 10.91 0.53
C LEU A 249 -29.78 11.75 -0.75
N SER A 250 -28.56 12.02 -1.19
CA SER A 250 -28.31 12.80 -2.40
C SER A 250 -28.90 12.12 -3.65
N LEU A 251 -28.77 10.80 -3.76
CA LEU A 251 -29.37 10.01 -4.84
C LEU A 251 -30.91 10.04 -4.82
N LEU A 252 -31.51 10.12 -3.62
CA LEU A 252 -32.96 10.22 -3.45
C LEU A 252 -33.50 11.64 -3.66
N GLY A 253 -32.62 12.63 -3.83
CA GLY A 253 -32.98 14.04 -4.02
C GLY A 253 -33.16 14.81 -2.72
N TYR A 254 -32.43 14.43 -1.66
CA TYR A 254 -32.41 15.15 -0.38
C TYR A 254 -31.04 15.76 -0.13
N LYS A 255 -31.03 16.92 0.54
CA LYS A 255 -29.82 17.58 1.05
C LYS A 255 -29.87 17.70 2.56
N VAL A 256 -28.70 17.64 3.19
CA VAL A 256 -28.56 17.87 4.63
C VAL A 256 -28.29 19.36 4.87
N LYS A 257 -29.18 20.01 5.62
CA LYS A 257 -29.04 21.38 6.09
C LYS A 257 -28.48 21.38 7.51
N TRP A 258 -27.26 21.89 7.63
CA TRP A 258 -26.58 22.06 8.91
C TRP A 258 -26.96 23.40 9.52
N THR A 259 -27.54 23.37 10.72
CA THR A 259 -27.91 24.56 11.49
C THR A 259 -26.87 24.92 12.57
N GLY A 260 -25.88 24.05 12.79
CA GLY A 260 -24.80 24.23 13.75
C GLY A 260 -23.77 23.08 13.68
N LEU A 261 -22.89 22.99 14.67
CA LEU A 261 -21.87 21.93 14.79
C LEU A 261 -22.38 20.63 15.39
N ASP A 262 -23.57 20.67 16.00
CA ASP A 262 -24.21 19.49 16.59
C ASP A 262 -24.99 18.73 15.51
N PRO A 263 -24.60 17.48 15.18
CA PRO A 263 -25.23 16.68 14.14
C PRO A 263 -26.70 16.36 14.41
N GLU A 264 -27.15 16.40 15.66
CA GLU A 264 -28.54 16.14 16.04
C GLU A 264 -29.49 17.26 15.59
N ASN A 265 -28.95 18.45 15.32
CA ASN A 265 -29.73 19.59 14.82
C ASN A 265 -29.74 19.67 13.29
N ALA A 266 -29.12 18.70 12.60
CA ALA A 266 -29.14 18.65 11.16
C ALA A 266 -30.53 18.22 10.65
N GLU A 267 -31.00 18.89 9.62
CA GLU A 267 -32.28 18.60 8.97
C GLU A 267 -32.04 18.07 7.55
N ILE A 268 -32.92 17.18 7.08
CA ILE A 268 -32.99 16.83 5.66
C ILE A 268 -34.05 17.69 4.98
N VAL A 269 -33.73 18.17 3.78
CA VAL A 269 -34.62 18.95 2.94
C VAL A 269 -34.66 18.34 1.55
N GLU A 270 -35.83 18.33 0.91
CA GLU A 270 -35.93 17.95 -0.50
C GLU A 270 -35.16 18.96 -1.34
N ASP A 271 -34.28 18.43 -2.20
CA ASP A 271 -33.55 19.21 -3.17
C ASP A 271 -34.53 19.59 -4.28
N ALA A 272 -35.04 20.83 -4.23
CA ALA A 272 -35.89 21.36 -5.28
C ALA A 272 -35.05 21.53 -6.56
N THR A 273 -35.02 20.49 -7.40
CA THR A 273 -34.59 20.60 -8.80
C THR A 273 -35.49 21.53 -9.60
#